data_AF-A0ABC8MAJ8-F1
#
_entry.id   AF-A0ABC8MAJ8-F1
#
_cell.length_a   1.000
_cell.length_b   1.000
_cell.length_c   1.000
_cell.angle_alpha   90.00
_cell.angle_beta   90.00
_cell.angle_gamma   90.00
#
_symmetry.space_group_name_H-M   'P 1'
#
loop_
_entity.id
_entity.type
_entity.pdbx_description
1 polymer ?
#
loop_
_entity_poly.entity_id
_entity_poly.type
_entity_poly.pdbx_seq_one_letter_code
_entity_poly.pdbx_strand_id
1 'polypeptide(L)'
;MQELVRGFMRNARMLVKDEDKGGEIHVVHKTEYPFSEWKLKTLGEKEGLDLVSEIEFCLNHYPGYSNKRGSRGYNDSSFPVGKSSTFIFKKQFFY
;
A
#
# COMPACT_ATOMS: atom_id res chain seq x y z
N MET A 1 -4.51 10.96 -6.95
CA MET A 1 -4.48 9.85 -5.97
C MET A 1 -3.05 9.51 -5.52
N GLN A 2 -1.99 9.63 -6.34
CA GLN A 2 -0.60 9.49 -5.87
C GLN A 2 -0.27 10.38 -4.66
N GLU A 3 -0.68 11.65 -4.70
CA GLU A 3 -0.50 12.58 -3.56
C GLU A 3 -1.20 12.13 -2.27
N LEU A 4 -2.32 11.41 -2.37
CA LEU A 4 -2.98 10.82 -1.20
C LEU A 4 -2.10 9.74 -0.58
N VAL A 5 -1.51 8.86 -1.40
CA VAL A 5 -0.61 7.81 -0.93
C VAL A 5 0.66 8.41 -0.33
N ARG A 6 1.22 9.45 -0.95
CA ARG A 6 2.38 10.18 -0.40
C ARG A 6 2.06 10.82 0.96
N GLY A 7 0.93 11.51 1.05
CA GLY A 7 0.46 12.10 2.31
C GLY A 7 0.24 11.05 3.40
N PHE A 8 -0.34 9.91 3.05
CA PHE A 8 -0.46 8.76 3.94
C PHE A 8 0.91 8.27 4.42
N MET A 9 1.85 8.01 3.51
CA MET A 9 3.21 7.55 3.84
C MET A 9 3.93 8.52 4.78
N ARG A 10 3.88 9.81 4.47
CA ARG A 10 4.47 10.88 5.31
C ARG A 10 3.86 10.89 6.72
N ASN A 11 2.55 10.76 6.84
CA ASN A 11 1.87 10.76 8.14
C ASN A 11 2.15 9.46 8.91
N ALA A 12 2.07 8.31 8.25
CA ALA A 12 2.34 7.00 8.84
C ALA A 12 3.77 6.93 9.37
N ARG A 13 4.74 7.50 8.64
CA ARG A 13 6.12 7.67 9.11
C ARG A 13 6.19 8.42 10.44
N MET A 14 5.38 9.45 10.67
CA MET A 14 5.43 10.17 11.96
C MET A 14 4.81 9.39 13.12
N LEU A 15 3.90 8.44 12.84
CA LEU A 15 3.15 7.70 13.86
C LEU A 15 3.79 6.37 14.23
N VAL A 16 4.52 5.75 13.30
CA VAL A 16 5.09 4.43 13.50
C VAL A 16 6.26 4.50 14.49
N LYS A 17 6.30 3.58 15.45
CA LYS A 17 7.32 3.56 16.52
C LYS A 17 8.74 3.31 15.97
N ASP A 18 9.72 3.91 16.64
CA ASP A 18 11.16 3.74 16.36
C ASP A 18 11.82 2.61 17.18
N GLU A 19 11.08 1.94 18.07
CA GLU A 19 11.59 0.94 19.02
C GLU A 19 12.01 -0.39 18.36
N ASP A 20 12.98 -1.09 18.96
CA ASP A 20 13.62 -2.40 18.68
C ASP A 20 13.62 -2.95 17.25
N LYS A 21 12.45 -3.18 16.63
CA LYS A 21 12.33 -3.74 15.27
C LYS A 21 11.92 -2.71 14.21
N GLY A 22 11.60 -1.48 14.63
CA GLY A 22 10.90 -0.46 13.86
C GLY A 22 9.48 -0.93 13.52
N GLY A 23 8.49 -0.05 13.60
CA GLY A 23 7.16 -0.39 13.10
C GLY A 23 7.11 -0.37 11.56
N GLU A 24 6.13 -1.07 11.01
CA GLU A 24 5.94 -1.24 9.57
C GLU A 24 4.76 -0.43 9.04
N ILE A 25 4.86 0.00 7.79
CA ILE A 25 3.80 0.67 7.06
C ILE A 25 3.43 -0.23 5.87
N HIS A 26 2.21 -0.75 5.90
CA HIS A 26 1.70 -1.68 4.89
C HIS A 26 0.78 -0.94 3.93
N VAL A 27 1.10 -0.97 2.63
CA VAL A 27 0.29 -0.34 1.58
C VAL A 27 -0.11 -1.40 0.56
N VAL A 28 -1.40 -1.70 0.46
CA VAL A 28 -1.93 -2.59 -0.58
C VAL A 28 -2.26 -1.77 -1.82
N HIS A 29 -1.69 -2.13 -2.97
CA HIS A 29 -1.89 -1.39 -4.21
C HIS A 29 -1.90 -2.31 -5.44
N LYS A 30 -2.65 -1.89 -6.47
CA LYS A 30 -2.68 -2.58 -7.76
C LYS A 30 -1.33 -2.43 -8.46
N THR A 31 -0.81 -3.53 -9.00
CA THR A 31 0.51 -3.58 -9.66
C THR A 31 0.42 -3.64 -11.17
N GLU A 32 -0.78 -3.67 -11.74
CA GLU A 32 -1.04 -3.58 -13.18
C GLU A 32 -1.20 -2.15 -13.67
N TYR A 33 -0.96 -1.94 -14.98
CA TYR A 33 -1.21 -0.67 -15.64
C TYR A 33 -2.69 -0.25 -15.48
N PRO A 34 -3.00 1.02 -15.23
CA PRO A 34 -2.08 2.18 -15.14
C PRO A 34 -1.50 2.43 -13.72
N PHE A 35 -1.84 1.57 -12.76
CA PHE A 35 -1.48 1.77 -11.35
C PHE A 35 0.00 1.46 -11.06
N SER A 36 0.63 0.61 -11.87
CA SER A 36 2.08 0.36 -11.87
C SER A 36 2.91 1.64 -12.04
N GLU A 37 2.42 2.61 -12.81
CA GLU A 37 3.11 3.87 -13.08
C GLU A 37 3.25 4.77 -11.84
N TRP A 38 2.58 4.42 -10.75
CA TRP A 38 2.71 5.16 -9.50
C TRP A 38 4.02 4.88 -8.78
N LYS A 39 4.71 3.80 -9.11
CA LYS A 39 6.06 3.49 -8.62
C LYS A 39 6.17 3.65 -7.10
N LEU A 40 5.34 2.91 -6.36
CA LEU A 40 5.19 3.04 -4.90
C LEU A 40 6.51 2.99 -4.13
N LYS A 41 7.45 2.13 -4.57
CA LYS A 41 8.81 2.08 -4.01
C LYS A 41 9.48 3.46 -4.03
N THR A 42 9.51 4.09 -5.20
CA THR A 42 10.10 5.43 -5.39
C THR A 42 9.35 6.52 -4.62
N LEU A 43 8.04 6.39 -4.46
CA LEU A 43 7.27 7.30 -3.60
C LEU A 43 7.67 7.14 -2.13
N GLY A 44 7.78 5.91 -1.63
CA GLY A 44 8.23 5.63 -0.27
C GLY A 44 9.62 6.18 0.02
N GLU A 45 10.58 5.92 -0.87
CA GLU A 45 11.97 6.42 -0.77
C GLU A 45 12.00 7.96 -0.66
N LYS A 46 11.22 8.67 -1.48
CA LYS A 46 11.13 10.15 -1.42
C LYS A 46 10.54 10.66 -0.11
N GLU A 47 9.73 9.85 0.57
CA GLU A 47 9.16 10.16 1.86
C GLU A 47 9.99 9.55 3.02
N GLY A 48 11.25 9.14 2.79
CA GLY A 48 12.15 8.64 3.83
C GLY A 48 11.77 7.26 4.38
N LEU A 49 11.23 6.40 3.52
CA LEU A 49 10.86 5.03 3.83
C LEU A 49 11.60 4.05 2.93
N ASP A 50 12.06 2.94 3.51
CA ASP A 50 12.67 1.84 2.78
C ASP A 50 11.64 0.72 2.56
N LEU A 51 11.55 0.23 1.32
CA LEU A 51 10.75 -0.96 1.01
C LEU A 51 11.49 -2.21 1.50
N VAL A 52 10.94 -2.89 2.51
CA VAL A 52 11.54 -4.12 3.06
C VAL A 52 10.98 -5.38 2.42
N SER A 53 9.74 -5.36 1.94
CA SER A 53 9.12 -6.51 1.30
C SER A 53 7.97 -6.09 0.39
N GLU A 54 7.73 -6.90 -0.64
CA GLU A 54 6.53 -6.86 -1.47
C GLU A 54 5.92 -8.26 -1.50
N ILE A 55 4.67 -8.38 -1.05
CA ILE A 55 3.96 -9.65 -0.98
C ILE A 55 2.76 -9.60 -1.91
N GLU A 56 2.68 -10.51 -2.88
CA GLU A 56 1.55 -10.59 -3.80
C GLU A 56 0.24 -10.80 -3.03
N PHE A 57 -0.78 -10.03 -3.38
CA PHE A 57 -2.12 -10.17 -2.83
C PHE A 57 -2.78 -11.42 -3.43
N CYS A 58 -3.02 -12.41 -2.59
CA CYS A 58 -3.82 -13.58 -2.93
C CYS A 58 -5.17 -13.51 -2.23
N LEU A 59 -6.25 -13.43 -3.01
CA LEU A 59 -7.62 -13.37 -2.49
C LEU A 59 -7.94 -14.56 -1.56
N ASN A 60 -7.36 -15.73 -1.85
CA ASN A 60 -7.59 -16.96 -1.08
C ASN A 60 -7.05 -16.88 0.35
N HIS A 61 -6.12 -15.96 0.65
CA HIS A 61 -5.63 -15.74 2.01
C HIS A 61 -6.60 -14.97 2.89
N TYR A 62 -7.68 -14.41 2.32
CA TYR A 62 -8.65 -13.55 3.01
C TYR A 62 -10.08 -14.07 2.84
N PRO A 63 -10.44 -15.20 3.47
CA PRO A 63 -11.79 -15.75 3.37
C PRO A 63 -12.83 -14.74 3.87
N GLY A 64 -13.87 -14.50 3.07
CA GLY A 64 -14.92 -13.52 3.37
C GLY A 64 -14.63 -12.09 2.89
N TYR A 65 -13.44 -11.80 2.37
CA TYR A 65 -13.18 -10.53 1.71
C TYR A 65 -13.94 -10.45 0.37
N SER A 66 -14.79 -9.42 0.24
CA SER A 66 -15.47 -9.07 -1.00
C SER A 66 -15.31 -7.57 -1.25
N ASN A 67 -14.53 -7.21 -2.27
CA ASN A 67 -14.34 -5.82 -2.64
C ASN A 67 -15.63 -5.23 -3.22
N LYS A 68 -15.94 -3.97 -2.86
CA LYS A 68 -17.14 -3.26 -3.29
C LYS A 68 -16.79 -2.01 -4.10
N ARG A 69 -17.64 -1.66 -5.06
CA ARG A 69 -17.52 -0.41 -5.83
C ARG A 69 -18.02 0.78 -5.01
N GLY A 70 -17.28 1.89 -5.03
CA GLY A 70 -17.64 3.08 -4.25
C GLY A 70 -18.64 4.06 -4.90
N SER A 71 -19.17 3.80 -6.10
CA SER A 71 -20.06 4.75 -6.80
C SER A 71 -20.91 4.13 -7.93
N ARG A 72 -22.14 4.66 -8.12
CA ARG A 72 -23.19 4.38 -9.15
C ARG A 72 -24.14 3.21 -8.84
N GLY A 73 -25.09 2.90 -9.74
CA GLY A 73 -26.16 1.89 -9.56
C GLY A 73 -25.74 0.44 -9.28
N TYR A 74 -24.46 0.20 -8.99
CA TYR A 74 -23.86 -1.08 -8.65
C TYR A 74 -23.01 -1.00 -7.36
N ASN A 75 -23.39 -0.15 -6.41
CA ASN A 75 -22.63 0.20 -5.19
C ASN A 75 -22.25 -0.99 -4.28
N ASP A 76 -22.83 -2.17 -4.46
CA ASP A 76 -22.48 -3.37 -3.69
C ASP A 76 -21.91 -4.51 -4.56
N SER A 77 -21.77 -4.29 -5.87
CA SER A 77 -21.17 -5.31 -6.73
C SER A 77 -19.66 -5.35 -6.58
N SER A 78 -19.09 -6.54 -6.78
CA SER A 78 -17.65 -6.72 -6.84
C SER A 78 -17.08 -6.29 -8.20
N PHE A 79 -15.75 -6.25 -8.25
CA PHE A 79 -15.01 -6.03 -9.48
C PHE A 79 -13.73 -6.89 -9.47
N PRO A 80 -13.14 -7.18 -10.64
CA PRO A 80 -11.87 -7.87 -10.68
C PRO A 80 -10.81 -7.09 -9.88
N VAL A 81 -10.25 -7.72 -8.84
CA VAL A 81 -9.20 -7.11 -8.01
C VAL A 81 -7.97 -6.82 -8.87
N GLY A 82 -7.66 -7.71 -9.82
CA GLY A 82 -6.45 -7.63 -10.65
C GLY A 82 -5.20 -7.92 -9.82
N LYS A 83 -4.02 -7.84 -10.43
CA LYS A 83 -2.77 -8.03 -9.69
C LYS A 83 -2.56 -6.88 -8.72
N SER A 84 -2.29 -7.22 -7.48
CA SER A 84 -2.03 -6.29 -6.40
C SER A 84 -0.96 -6.87 -5.48
N SER A 85 -0.25 -6.01 -4.77
CA SER A 85 0.76 -6.40 -3.79
C SER A 85 0.60 -5.57 -2.53
N THR A 86 1.01 -6.14 -1.39
CA THR A 86 1.26 -5.42 -0.15
C THR A 86 2.72 -4.99 -0.13
N PHE A 87 2.95 -3.69 -0.19
CA PHE A 87 4.26 -3.07 -0.03
C PHE A 87 4.47 -2.79 1.45
N ILE A 88 5.50 -3.39 2.03
CA ILE A 88 5.87 -3.24 3.45
C ILE A 88 7.06 -2.30 3.51
N PHE A 89 6.87 -1.15 4.17
CA PHE A 89 7.88 -0.14 4.35
C PHE A 89 8.31 -0.02 5.81
N LYS A 90 9.55 0.40 6.03
CA LYS A 90 10.06 0.86 7.33
C LYS A 90 10.65 2.25 7.21
N LYS A 91 10.79 2.93 8.35
CA LYS A 91 11.53 4.19 8.42
C LYS A 91 12.98 3.97 7.97
N GLN A 92 13.47 4.88 7.15
CA GLN A 92 14.89 4.96 6.85
C GLN A 92 15.63 5.56 8.05
N PHE A 93 16.65 4.87 8.55
CA PHE A 93 17.54 5.37 9.59
C PHE A 93 18.86 5.78 8.94
N PHE A 94 19.17 7.08 8.98
CA PHE A 94 20.49 7.57 8.59
C PHE A 94 21.43 7.39 9.78
N TYR A 95 22.41 6.50 9.64
CA TYR A 95 23.53 6.34 10.56
C TYR A 95 24.64 7.34 10.23
#